data_AF-A0A7V5QGV6-F1
#
_entry.id   AF-A0A7V5QGV6-F1
#
_cell.length_a   1.000
_cell.length_b   1.000
_cell.length_c   1.000
_cell.angle_alpha   90.00
_cell.angle_beta   90.00
_cell.angle_gamma   90.00
#
_symmetry.space_group_name_H-M   'P 1'
#
loop_
_entity.id
_entity.type
_entity.pdbx_description
1 polymer ?
#
loop_
_entity_poly.entity_id
_entity_poly.type
_entity_poly.pdbx_seq_one_letter_code
_entity_poly.pdbx_strand_id
1 'polypeptide(L)'
;MTNFKKIILVLSIIIILNLFFTYGIMTFYPSPKYEDFCKPEIVHKSYYSKEDCESVGGLWEEYSNPVSSKDSSQSQVTGYCEPDFSCRKDYQKAEDIYNRNVFIILTILGTISIIIGFLFESSGAVSLGLSFGGLFSLLGGTMRYWSSMNDYFRFFILGVALVLLIVMGLKKFREDKNEVSLEK
;
A
#
# COMPACT_ATOMS: atom_id res chain seq x y z
N MET A 1 20.63 -1.75 -32.72
CA MET A 1 19.33 -1.14 -32.33
C MET A 1 19.65 0.19 -31.68
N THR A 2 19.16 1.32 -32.19
CA THR A 2 19.50 2.65 -31.65
C THR A 2 19.14 2.73 -30.16
N ASN A 3 19.98 3.40 -29.35
CA ASN A 3 19.80 3.52 -27.89
C ASN A 3 18.38 3.95 -27.49
N PHE A 4 17.73 4.75 -28.33
CA PHE A 4 16.34 5.19 -28.15
C PHE A 4 15.32 4.05 -28.08
N LYS A 5 15.38 3.07 -29.01
CA LYS A 5 14.45 1.93 -29.03
C LYS A 5 14.61 1.05 -27.78
N LYS A 6 15.85 0.90 -27.29
CA LYS A 6 16.16 0.17 -26.06
C LYS A 6 15.54 0.85 -24.84
N ILE A 7 15.67 2.18 -24.73
CA ILE A 7 15.12 2.95 -23.62
C ILE A 7 13.59 2.89 -23.60
N ILE A 8 12.94 3.05 -24.75
CA ILE A 8 11.47 2.93 -24.86
C ILE A 8 11.01 1.56 -24.39
N LEU A 9 11.69 0.50 -24.80
CA LEU A 9 11.35 -0.86 -24.39
C LEU A 9 11.48 -1.03 -22.87
N VAL A 10 12.57 -0.55 -22.27
CA VAL A 10 12.79 -0.59 -20.81
C VAL A 10 11.65 0.13 -20.07
N LEU A 11 11.32 1.36 -20.47
CA LEU A 11 10.25 2.14 -19.83
C LEU A 11 8.89 1.47 -19.99
N SER A 12 8.60 0.91 -21.17
CA SER A 12 7.36 0.20 -21.44
C SER A 12 7.21 -1.02 -20.52
N ILE A 13 8.29 -1.79 -20.34
CA ILE A 13 8.30 -2.94 -19.43
C ILE A 13 8.04 -2.48 -17.99
N ILE A 14 8.72 -1.42 -17.52
CA ILE A 14 8.53 -0.91 -16.15
C ILE A 14 7.06 -0.54 -15.91
N ILE A 15 6.45 0.23 -16.82
CA ILE A 15 5.07 0.70 -16.71
C ILE A 15 4.11 -0.48 -16.74
N ILE A 16 4.19 -1.32 -17.77
CA ILE A 16 3.23 -2.41 -17.99
C ILE A 16 3.35 -3.49 -16.91
N LEU A 17 4.57 -3.80 -16.44
CA LEU A 17 4.79 -4.73 -15.33
C LEU A 17 4.11 -4.24 -14.05
N ASN A 18 4.28 -2.95 -13.70
CA ASN A 18 3.68 -2.40 -12.49
C ASN A 18 2.15 -2.29 -12.58
N LEU A 19 1.62 -1.96 -13.77
CA LEU A 19 0.17 -2.03 -14.03
C LEU A 19 -0.32 -3.47 -13.88
N PHE A 20 0.38 -4.43 -14.47
CA PHE A 20 0.01 -5.84 -14.41
C PHE A 20 -0.02 -6.36 -12.97
N PHE A 21 0.99 -6.05 -12.15
CA PHE A 21 0.98 -6.41 -10.73
C PHE A 21 -0.18 -5.74 -9.98
N THR A 22 -0.38 -4.44 -10.19
CA THR A 22 -1.41 -3.67 -9.47
C THR A 22 -2.81 -4.15 -9.80
N TYR A 23 -3.16 -4.24 -11.09
CA TYR A 23 -4.46 -4.70 -11.53
C TYR A 23 -4.66 -6.20 -11.28
N GLY A 24 -3.59 -6.99 -11.34
CA GLY A 24 -3.61 -8.41 -10.94
C GLY A 24 -4.02 -8.56 -9.48
N ILE A 25 -3.40 -7.79 -8.58
CA ILE A 25 -3.77 -7.77 -7.16
C ILE A 25 -5.23 -7.34 -7.00
N MET A 26 -5.65 -6.23 -7.61
CA MET A 26 -7.04 -5.76 -7.50
C MET A 26 -8.08 -6.79 -7.99
N THR A 27 -7.72 -7.61 -8.98
CA THR A 27 -8.61 -8.63 -9.56
C THR A 27 -8.74 -9.85 -8.66
N PHE A 28 -7.63 -10.35 -8.10
CA PHE A 28 -7.60 -11.59 -7.32
C PHE A 28 -7.67 -11.37 -5.81
N TYR A 29 -7.43 -10.15 -5.34
CA TYR A 29 -7.43 -9.74 -3.94
C TYR A 29 -8.12 -8.37 -3.86
N PRO A 30 -9.47 -8.32 -3.83
CA PRO A 30 -10.22 -7.08 -3.82
C PRO A 30 -10.01 -6.32 -2.51
N SER A 31 -9.96 -4.98 -2.60
CA SER A 31 -9.86 -4.11 -1.42
C SER A 31 -11.17 -4.12 -0.61
N PRO A 32 -11.10 -3.99 0.72
CA PRO A 32 -12.29 -3.75 1.53
C PRO A 32 -12.95 -2.44 1.09
N LYS A 33 -14.28 -2.41 1.01
CA LYS A 33 -15.03 -1.17 0.72
C LYS A 33 -15.62 -0.63 2.01
N TYR A 34 -15.69 0.70 2.12
CA TYR A 34 -16.22 1.36 3.31
C TYR A 34 -17.66 0.94 3.59
N GLU A 35 -18.46 0.81 2.54
CA GLU A 35 -19.89 0.48 2.61
C GLU A 35 -20.15 -0.95 3.12
N ASP A 36 -19.14 -1.84 3.05
CA ASP A 36 -19.23 -3.19 3.60
C ASP A 36 -19.18 -3.19 5.14
N PHE A 37 -18.65 -2.12 5.74
CA PHE A 37 -18.53 -1.94 7.20
C PHE A 37 -19.53 -0.92 7.72
N CYS A 38 -19.63 0.22 7.03
CA CYS A 38 -20.43 1.37 7.45
C CYS A 38 -21.62 1.56 6.50
N LYS A 39 -22.79 1.06 6.93
CA LYS A 39 -24.02 1.13 6.15
C LYS A 39 -24.53 2.58 5.99
N PRO A 40 -24.81 3.07 4.77
CA PRO A 40 -25.24 4.44 4.54
C PRO A 40 -26.49 4.84 5.34
N GLU A 41 -27.40 3.89 5.59
CA GLU A 41 -28.63 4.14 6.34
C GLU A 41 -28.36 4.50 7.81
N ILE A 42 -27.29 3.97 8.39
CA ILE A 42 -26.88 4.24 9.77
C ILE A 42 -26.12 5.56 9.84
N VAL A 43 -25.21 5.80 8.89
CA VAL A 43 -24.31 6.96 8.87
C VAL A 43 -25.03 8.27 8.56
N HIS A 44 -26.04 8.24 7.69
CA HIS A 44 -26.79 9.44 7.30
C HIS A 44 -28.00 9.75 8.19
N LYS A 45 -28.26 8.92 9.21
CA LYS A 45 -29.37 9.14 10.15
C LYS A 45 -28.92 10.10 11.25
N SER A 46 -29.81 11.03 11.63
CA SER A 46 -29.60 11.88 12.81
C SER A 46 -29.98 11.12 14.09
N TYR A 47 -29.11 11.19 15.10
CA TYR A 47 -29.33 10.61 16.43
C TYR A 47 -29.37 11.75 17.46
N TYR A 48 -30.41 11.77 18.29
CA TYR A 48 -30.64 12.84 19.26
C TYR A 48 -30.50 12.39 20.73
N SER A 49 -30.35 11.09 20.96
CA SER A 49 -30.12 10.51 22.29
C SER A 49 -28.83 9.69 22.30
N LYS A 50 -28.24 9.59 23.49
CA LYS A 50 -27.06 8.76 23.72
C LYS A 50 -27.38 7.28 23.49
N GLU A 51 -28.50 6.81 24.00
CA GLU A 51 -28.94 5.42 23.84
C GLU A 51 -29.11 5.05 22.36
N ASP A 52 -29.71 5.92 21.54
CA ASP A 52 -29.86 5.65 20.11
C ASP A 52 -28.51 5.61 19.39
N CYS A 53 -27.56 6.48 19.77
CA CYS A 53 -26.21 6.53 19.19
C CYS A 53 -25.39 5.27 19.54
N GLU A 54 -25.38 4.89 20.81
CA GLU A 54 -24.64 3.72 21.29
C GLU A 54 -25.25 2.41 20.75
N SER A 55 -26.57 2.38 20.49
CA SER A 55 -27.25 1.21 19.91
C SER A 55 -26.73 0.82 18.52
N VAL A 56 -26.18 1.78 17.77
CA VAL A 56 -25.57 1.55 16.44
C VAL A 56 -24.04 1.46 16.49
N GLY A 57 -23.45 1.47 17.69
CA GLY A 57 -22.00 1.48 17.88
C GLY A 57 -21.34 2.83 17.58
N GLY A 58 -22.11 3.91 17.57
CA GLY A 58 -21.60 5.27 17.46
C GLY A 58 -20.94 5.76 18.74
N LEU A 59 -20.14 6.82 18.63
CA LEU A 59 -19.57 7.53 19.78
C LEU A 59 -20.43 8.77 20.08
N TRP A 60 -20.91 8.89 21.32
CA TRP A 60 -21.63 10.07 21.77
C TRP A 60 -20.67 11.08 22.40
N GLU A 61 -20.66 12.30 21.89
CA GLU A 61 -19.92 13.42 22.46
C GLU A 61 -20.88 14.45 23.04
N GLU A 62 -20.78 14.68 24.34
CA GLU A 62 -21.62 15.66 25.04
C GLU A 62 -21.21 17.08 24.70
N TYR A 63 -22.19 17.95 24.48
CA TYR A 63 -21.94 19.37 24.33
C TYR A 63 -21.68 20.01 25.68
N SER A 64 -20.76 20.97 25.71
CA SER A 64 -20.54 21.81 26.89
C SER A 64 -21.76 22.66 27.27
N ASN A 65 -22.62 22.98 26.29
CA ASN A 65 -23.91 23.64 26.50
C ASN A 65 -24.97 23.02 25.57
N PRO A 66 -26.19 22.69 26.05
CA PRO A 66 -27.24 22.13 25.22
C PRO A 66 -27.67 23.07 24.08
N VAL A 67 -27.97 22.52 22.91
CA VAL A 67 -28.38 23.28 21.72
C VAL A 67 -29.84 22.97 21.38
N SER A 68 -30.64 23.97 21.01
CA SER A 68 -32.02 23.75 20.54
C SER A 68 -32.02 23.11 19.16
N SER A 69 -32.73 21.98 19.00
CA SER A 69 -32.93 21.37 17.67
C SER A 69 -34.11 22.04 16.96
N LYS A 70 -33.98 22.23 15.64
CA LYS A 70 -35.07 22.71 14.77
C LYS A 70 -35.90 21.57 14.17
N ASP A 71 -35.36 20.35 14.18
CA ASP A 71 -35.99 19.14 13.63
C ASP A 71 -36.25 18.12 14.75
N SER A 72 -37.49 18.12 15.25
CA SER A 72 -38.20 17.03 15.95
C SER A 72 -38.03 16.79 17.48
N SER A 73 -39.20 16.68 18.12
CA SER A 73 -39.60 16.07 19.42
C SER A 73 -38.93 16.48 20.74
N GLN A 74 -37.67 16.88 20.76
CA GLN A 74 -36.96 17.29 21.98
C GLN A 74 -36.48 18.72 21.83
N SER A 75 -36.81 19.57 22.81
CA SER A 75 -36.49 21.01 22.77
C SER A 75 -35.00 21.33 22.98
N GLN A 76 -34.20 20.36 23.43
CA GLN A 76 -32.78 20.49 23.72
C GLN A 76 -32.03 19.19 23.40
N VAL A 77 -30.94 19.31 22.63
CA VAL A 77 -30.01 18.22 22.34
C VAL A 77 -28.74 18.42 23.17
N THR A 78 -28.31 17.38 23.88
CA THR A 78 -27.21 17.44 24.86
C THR A 78 -25.87 16.99 24.31
N GLY A 79 -25.80 16.53 23.06
CA GLY A 79 -24.57 16.06 22.42
C GLY A 79 -24.76 15.74 20.94
N TYR A 80 -23.70 15.26 20.30
CA TYR A 80 -23.77 14.73 18.94
C TYR A 80 -23.30 13.29 18.89
N CYS A 81 -23.84 12.55 17.92
CA CYS A 81 -23.43 11.19 17.63
C CYS A 81 -22.47 11.16 16.45
N GLU A 82 -21.37 10.43 16.58
CA GLU A 82 -20.51 9.99 15.49
C GLU A 82 -20.88 8.52 15.16
N PRO A 83 -21.87 8.28 14.27
CA PRO A 83 -22.51 6.96 14.12
C PRO A 83 -21.61 5.91 13.46
N ASP A 84 -20.56 6.34 12.77
CA ASP A 84 -19.63 5.47 12.05
C ASP A 84 -18.38 5.11 12.87
N PHE A 85 -18.29 5.53 14.14
CA PHE A 85 -17.08 5.37 14.96
C PHE A 85 -16.54 3.93 15.01
N SER A 86 -17.38 2.97 15.40
CA SER A 86 -16.95 1.58 15.52
C SER A 86 -16.71 0.93 14.15
N CYS A 87 -17.62 1.14 13.19
CA CYS A 87 -17.48 0.53 11.86
C CYS A 87 -16.28 1.08 11.08
N ARG A 88 -15.92 2.36 11.26
CA ARG A 88 -14.74 2.99 10.66
C ARG A 88 -13.45 2.38 11.21
N LYS A 89 -13.40 2.02 12.50
CA LYS A 89 -12.26 1.28 13.07
C LYS A 89 -12.13 -0.11 12.48
N ASP A 90 -13.24 -0.81 12.29
CA ASP A 90 -13.24 -2.14 11.66
C ASP A 90 -12.80 -2.06 10.19
N TYR A 91 -13.27 -1.04 9.45
CA TYR A 91 -12.81 -0.75 8.09
C TYR A 91 -11.30 -0.45 8.06
N GLN A 92 -10.80 0.46 8.90
CA GLN A 92 -9.38 0.80 8.96
C GLN A 92 -8.52 -0.43 9.27
N LYS A 93 -8.97 -1.28 10.21
CA LYS A 93 -8.28 -2.53 10.52
C LYS A 93 -8.26 -3.49 9.33
N ALA A 94 -9.36 -3.62 8.60
CA ALA A 94 -9.42 -4.43 7.40
C ALA A 94 -8.54 -3.86 6.27
N GLU A 95 -8.55 -2.55 6.08
CA GLU A 95 -7.72 -1.82 5.12
C GLU A 95 -6.23 -1.98 5.42
N ASP A 96 -5.83 -1.90 6.70
CA ASP A 96 -4.45 -2.12 7.13
C ASP A 96 -3.98 -3.56 6.85
N ILE A 97 -4.82 -4.55 7.15
CA ILE A 97 -4.54 -5.97 6.83
C ILE A 97 -4.39 -6.16 5.32
N TYR A 98 -5.30 -5.56 4.55
CA TYR A 98 -5.26 -5.59 3.09
C TYR A 98 -3.96 -4.96 2.56
N ASN A 99 -3.63 -3.75 2.98
CA ASN A 99 -2.43 -3.02 2.54
C ASN A 99 -1.13 -3.77 2.93
N ARG A 100 -1.10 -4.42 4.10
CA ARG A 100 0.00 -5.30 4.49
C ARG A 100 0.17 -6.48 3.54
N ASN A 101 -0.92 -7.15 3.19
CA ASN A 101 -0.86 -8.29 2.28
C ASN A 101 -0.47 -7.86 0.86
N VAL A 102 -0.99 -6.73 0.38
CA VAL A 102 -0.57 -6.12 -0.90
C VAL A 102 0.92 -5.79 -0.91
N PHE A 103 1.45 -5.22 0.18
CA PHE A 103 2.88 -4.96 0.34
C PHE A 103 3.71 -6.24 0.23
N ILE A 104 3.30 -7.32 0.91
CA ILE A 104 3.98 -8.63 0.85
C ILE A 104 3.95 -9.19 -0.57
N ILE A 105 2.79 -9.17 -1.24
CA ILE A 105 2.64 -9.67 -2.61
C ILE A 105 3.53 -8.89 -3.59
N LEU A 106 3.49 -7.55 -3.54
CA LEU A 106 4.35 -6.70 -4.38
C LEU A 106 5.84 -6.90 -4.06
N THR A 107 6.19 -7.15 -2.80
CA THR A 107 7.57 -7.44 -2.41
C THR A 107 8.07 -8.74 -3.05
N ILE A 108 7.25 -9.80 -2.99
CA ILE A 108 7.57 -11.10 -3.59
C ILE A 108 7.67 -10.98 -5.10
N LEU A 109 6.66 -10.39 -5.76
CA LEU A 109 6.62 -10.21 -7.21
C LEU A 109 7.77 -9.33 -7.72
N GLY A 110 8.06 -8.22 -7.03
CA GLY A 110 9.16 -7.33 -7.34
C GLY A 110 10.53 -8.03 -7.21
N THR A 111 10.72 -8.81 -6.14
CA THR A 111 11.94 -9.60 -5.94
C THR A 111 12.11 -10.67 -7.01
N ILE A 112 11.04 -11.41 -7.35
CA ILE A 112 11.04 -12.39 -8.44
C ILE A 112 11.39 -11.71 -9.77
N SER A 113 10.80 -10.54 -10.06
CA SER A 113 11.10 -9.79 -11.28
C SER A 113 12.57 -9.39 -11.37
N ILE A 114 13.18 -8.96 -10.25
CA ILE A 114 14.61 -8.65 -10.20
C ILE A 114 15.45 -9.91 -10.46
N ILE A 115 15.14 -11.03 -9.81
CA ILE A 115 15.86 -12.30 -10.01
C ILE A 115 15.77 -12.75 -11.47
N ILE A 116 14.58 -12.76 -12.06
CA ILE A 116 14.39 -13.11 -13.48
C ILE A 116 15.15 -12.12 -14.37
N GLY A 117 15.13 -10.82 -14.05
CA GLY A 117 15.91 -9.81 -14.76
C GLY A 117 17.40 -10.12 -14.78
N PHE A 118 17.97 -10.60 -13.67
CA PHE A 118 19.37 -11.03 -13.61
C PHE A 118 19.64 -12.33 -14.34
N LEU A 119 18.72 -13.30 -14.33
CA LEU A 119 18.91 -14.60 -15.00
C LEU A 119 18.82 -14.49 -16.54
N PHE A 120 18.06 -13.53 -17.06
CA PHE A 120 17.86 -13.33 -18.50
C PHE A 120 18.88 -12.33 -19.08
N GLU A 121 20.15 -12.73 -19.12
CA GLU A 121 21.25 -11.91 -19.70
C GLU A 121 21.15 -11.74 -21.23
N SER A 122 20.37 -12.59 -21.89
CA SER A 122 20.27 -12.64 -23.36
C SER A 122 19.75 -11.35 -24.02
N SER A 123 19.08 -10.46 -23.27
CA SER A 123 18.70 -9.15 -23.78
C SER A 123 18.81 -8.06 -22.71
N GLY A 124 19.87 -7.25 -22.83
CA GLY A 124 20.14 -6.18 -21.86
C GLY A 124 19.04 -5.11 -21.74
N ALA A 125 18.02 -5.10 -22.61
CA ALA A 125 16.84 -4.24 -22.45
C ALA A 125 15.80 -4.86 -21.50
N VAL A 126 15.51 -6.17 -21.65
CA VAL A 126 14.52 -6.88 -20.84
C VAL A 126 15.04 -7.05 -19.42
N SER A 127 16.31 -7.41 -19.26
CA SER A 127 16.97 -7.50 -17.96
C SER A 127 16.89 -6.18 -17.17
N LEU A 128 17.22 -5.05 -17.82
CA LEU A 128 17.08 -3.71 -17.22
C LEU A 128 15.62 -3.39 -16.90
N GLY A 129 14.69 -3.67 -17.82
CA GLY A 129 13.26 -3.41 -17.63
C GLY A 129 12.68 -4.17 -16.45
N LEU A 130 12.98 -5.47 -16.31
CA LEU A 130 12.50 -6.31 -15.21
C LEU A 130 13.13 -5.94 -13.87
N SER A 131 14.43 -5.58 -13.87
CA SER A 131 15.13 -5.17 -12.64
C SER A 131 14.61 -3.84 -12.11
N PHE A 132 14.53 -2.82 -12.97
CA PHE A 132 13.95 -1.52 -12.59
C PHE A 132 12.45 -1.61 -12.33
N GLY A 133 11.73 -2.45 -13.07
CA GLY A 133 10.30 -2.68 -12.87
C GLY A 133 10.02 -3.31 -11.51
N GLY A 134 10.82 -4.30 -11.12
CA GLY A 134 10.77 -4.91 -9.79
C GLY A 134 11.11 -3.90 -8.69
N LEU A 135 12.15 -3.08 -8.87
CA LEU A 135 12.46 -1.98 -7.94
C LEU A 135 11.28 -1.01 -7.77
N PHE A 136 10.65 -0.58 -8.86
CA PHE A 136 9.46 0.28 -8.81
C PHE A 136 8.29 -0.40 -8.08
N SER A 137 8.13 -1.72 -8.25
CA SER A 137 7.10 -2.48 -7.53
C SER A 137 7.36 -2.51 -6.02
N LEU A 138 8.62 -2.67 -5.59
CA LEU A 138 9.01 -2.59 -4.18
C LEU A 138 8.70 -1.21 -3.59
N LEU A 139 9.00 -0.14 -4.34
CA LEU A 139 8.69 1.23 -3.93
C LEU A 139 7.17 1.45 -3.82
N GLY A 140 6.39 1.00 -4.81
CA GLY A 140 4.94 1.11 -4.81
C GLY A 140 4.29 0.37 -3.64
N GLY A 141 4.76 -0.84 -3.34
CA GLY A 141 4.32 -1.60 -2.16
C GLY A 141 4.67 -0.88 -0.87
N THR A 142 5.90 -0.37 -0.77
CA THR A 142 6.37 0.37 0.41
C THR A 142 5.52 1.59 0.66
N MET A 143 5.29 2.45 -0.35
CA MET A 143 4.47 3.66 -0.23
C MET A 143 3.05 3.35 0.28
N ARG A 144 2.47 2.22 -0.13
CA ARG A 144 1.10 1.83 0.24
C ARG A 144 0.95 1.46 1.72
N TYR A 145 1.90 0.70 2.28
CA TYR A 145 1.82 0.25 3.67
C TYR A 145 2.67 1.09 4.63
N TRP A 146 3.47 2.03 4.11
CA TRP A 146 4.41 2.83 4.90
C TRP A 146 3.72 3.45 6.11
N SER A 147 2.63 4.19 5.91
CA SER A 147 1.92 4.93 6.99
C SER A 147 1.43 4.03 8.12
N SER A 148 0.90 2.85 7.81
CA SER A 148 0.36 1.91 8.79
C SER A 148 1.43 0.98 9.41
N MET A 149 2.67 1.00 8.88
CA MET A 149 3.76 0.18 9.38
C MET A 149 4.37 0.75 10.66
N ASN A 150 4.64 -0.12 11.65
CA ASN A 150 5.34 0.25 12.88
C ASN A 150 6.79 0.71 12.58
N ASP A 151 7.25 1.74 13.28
CA ASP A 151 8.58 2.35 13.09
C ASP A 151 9.74 1.37 13.21
N TYR A 152 9.67 0.38 14.12
CA TYR A 152 10.71 -0.66 14.24
C TYR A 152 10.80 -1.52 12.98
N PHE A 153 9.67 -1.84 12.36
CA PHE A 153 9.64 -2.59 11.10
C PHE A 153 10.19 -1.77 9.94
N ARG A 154 9.83 -0.49 9.84
CA ARG A 154 10.37 0.43 8.82
C ARG A 154 11.91 0.49 8.91
N PHE A 155 12.44 0.68 10.11
CA PHE A 155 13.89 0.72 10.33
C PHE A 155 14.58 -0.59 9.94
N PHE A 156 14.03 -1.73 10.36
CA PHE A 156 14.61 -3.04 10.05
C PHE A 156 14.60 -3.34 8.54
N ILE A 157 13.48 -3.09 7.85
CA ILE A 157 13.36 -3.30 6.40
C ILE A 157 14.35 -2.42 5.64
N LEU A 158 14.47 -1.13 6.00
CA LEU A 158 15.45 -0.24 5.40
C LEU A 158 16.89 -0.70 5.66
N GLY A 159 17.19 -1.17 6.87
CA GLY A 159 18.49 -1.72 7.22
C GLY A 159 18.84 -2.95 6.37
N VAL A 160 17.92 -3.90 6.23
CA VAL A 160 18.11 -5.09 5.40
C VAL A 160 18.27 -4.71 3.92
N ALA A 161 17.41 -3.83 3.39
CA ALA A 161 17.52 -3.37 2.01
C ALA A 161 18.87 -2.71 1.73
N LEU A 162 19.34 -1.85 2.65
CA LEU A 162 20.64 -1.20 2.53
C LEU A 162 21.79 -2.22 2.54
N VAL A 163 21.77 -3.19 3.45
CA VAL A 163 22.79 -4.26 3.50
C VAL A 163 22.79 -5.07 2.21
N LEU A 164 21.63 -5.46 1.69
CA LEU A 164 21.52 -6.20 0.43
C LEU A 164 22.10 -5.39 -0.74
N LEU A 165 21.77 -4.10 -0.84
CA LEU A 165 22.31 -3.23 -1.89
C LEU A 165 23.83 -3.10 -1.81
N ILE A 166 24.39 -2.95 -0.59
CA ILE A 166 25.84 -2.89 -0.38
C ILE A 166 26.50 -4.22 -0.79
N VAL A 167 25.96 -5.36 -0.35
CA VAL A 167 26.51 -6.68 -0.65
C VAL A 167 26.46 -6.98 -2.16
N MET A 168 25.32 -6.71 -2.81
CA MET A 168 25.17 -6.90 -4.25
C MET A 168 26.11 -5.99 -5.04
N GLY A 169 26.22 -4.71 -4.64
CA GLY A 169 27.16 -3.77 -5.25
C GLY A 169 28.60 -4.27 -5.14
N LEU A 170 29.06 -4.62 -3.93
CA LEU A 170 30.42 -5.11 -3.71
C LEU A 170 30.72 -6.43 -4.42
N LYS A 171 29.75 -7.36 -4.50
CA LYS A 171 29.92 -8.62 -5.22
C LYS A 171 30.05 -8.38 -6.73
N LYS A 172 29.17 -7.55 -7.31
CA LYS A 172 29.20 -7.22 -8.73
C LYS A 172 30.50 -6.51 -9.13
N PHE A 173 30.96 -5.54 -8.32
CA PHE A 173 32.24 -4.86 -8.58
C PHE A 173 33.47 -5.79 -8.45
N ARG A 174 33.38 -6.89 -7.70
CA ARG A 174 34.44 -7.91 -7.64
C ARG A 174 34.41 -8.82 -8.87
N GLU A 175 33.22 -9.23 -9.32
CA GLU A 175 33.05 -10.02 -10.54
C GLU A 175 33.56 -9.26 -11.78
N ASP A 176 33.19 -7.98 -11.92
CA ASP A 176 33.65 -7.11 -13.01
C ASP A 176 35.20 -6.95 -12.98
N LYS A 177 35.83 -6.92 -11.80
CA LYS A 177 37.29 -6.89 -11.67
C LYS A 177 37.96 -8.22 -12.07
N ASN A 178 37.32 -9.35 -11.77
CA ASN A 178 37.88 -10.67 -12.05
C ASN A 178 37.82 -11.00 -13.55
N GLU A 179 36.74 -10.63 -14.26
CA GLU A 179 36.67 -10.76 -15.72
C GLU A 179 37.75 -9.95 -16.43
N VAL A 180 37.96 -8.68 -16.04
CA VAL A 180 39.03 -7.82 -16.61
C VAL A 180 40.44 -8.36 -16.33
N SER A 181 40.62 -9.18 -15.29
CA SER A 181 41.92 -9.81 -14.97
C SER A 181 42.20 -11.10 -15.74
N LEU A 182 41.17 -11.75 -16.30
CA LEU A 182 41.28 -12.99 -17.07
C LEU A 182 41.41 -12.74 -18.59
N GLU A 183 41.19 -11.50 -19.03
CA GLU A 183 41.33 -11.06 -20.43
C GLU A 183 42.69 -10.36 -20.70
N LYS A 184 43.59 -10.32 -19.71
CA LYS A 184 44.99 -9.85 -19.83
C LYS A 184 45.97 -11.00 -19.73
#